data_AF-A0A4U8TBX2-F1
#
_entry.id   AF-A0A4U8TBX2-F1
#
_cell.length_a   1.000
_cell.length_b   1.000
_cell.length_c   1.000
_cell.angle_alpha   90.00
_cell.angle_beta   90.00
_cell.angle_gamma   90.00
#
_symmetry.space_group_name_H-M   'P 1'
#
loop_
_entity.id
_entity.type
_entity.pdbx_description
1 polymer ?
#
loop_
_entity_poly.entity_id
_entity_poly.type
_entity_poly.pdbx_seq_one_letter_code
_entity_poly.pdbx_strand_id
1 'polypeptide(L)'
;MKKIAIIFNANMMWILAALLALCTQSFSAPSLEIPKIDKQAQELFKIERIKLKSDFSKERSYYLYIALPKAALERVKQDPKVLARENGVYYTLDGNGFFPRLLNFIAADSSLNNTRTLESMPIFVSIGHDSELAYDRALRTYDYLPNIDTKLDKDLQDTFQGSGGVEAFLDFITKQVQPFIHKKFDKPRKELLLGHSFGGMFVLYTLLTKPDSFSHYVCASPSLWWGEGRFVARGIKNLKPHSLNVQIDFTRGALENPANQKNAQTSPKSTPKQANPTNTESKKSAQPAQAQRMPRKSIINIESIVSAFQNAALDSKNVRFTEFAGQSHGSSVPYAMELGLKNFMHE
;
A
#
# COMPACT_ATOMS: atom_id res chain seq x y z
N MET A 1 -41.87 -38.17 58.10
CA MET A 1 -41.05 -37.00 58.48
C MET A 1 -39.67 -37.21 57.84
N LYS A 2 -39.07 -36.39 56.98
CA LYS A 2 -39.35 -35.09 56.35
C LYS A 2 -38.83 -35.19 54.91
N LYS A 3 -39.58 -34.67 53.94
CA LYS A 3 -39.14 -34.46 52.55
C LYS A 3 -38.10 -33.33 52.55
N ILE A 4 -36.94 -33.54 51.94
CA ILE A 4 -36.00 -32.45 51.63
C ILE A 4 -36.18 -32.13 50.16
N ALA A 5 -36.78 -30.97 49.90
CA ALA A 5 -36.88 -30.38 48.58
C ALA A 5 -35.50 -29.85 48.17
N ILE A 6 -34.97 -30.31 47.05
CA ILE A 6 -33.83 -29.68 46.40
C ILE A 6 -34.38 -28.57 45.51
N ILE A 7 -34.10 -27.33 45.93
CA ILE A 7 -34.38 -26.10 45.21
C ILE A 7 -33.49 -26.07 43.97
N PHE A 8 -34.10 -26.05 42.78
CA PHE A 8 -33.41 -25.75 41.53
C PHE A 8 -32.99 -24.28 41.54
N ASN A 9 -31.69 -24.03 41.69
CA ASN A 9 -31.14 -22.68 41.66
C ASN A 9 -30.71 -22.35 40.22
N ALA A 10 -31.37 -21.38 39.60
CA ALA A 10 -31.26 -21.00 38.19
C ALA A 10 -29.96 -20.26 37.79
N ASN A 11 -28.86 -20.50 38.51
CA ASN A 11 -27.57 -19.82 38.29
C ASN A 11 -26.45 -20.72 37.76
N MET A 12 -26.76 -21.95 37.36
CA MET A 12 -25.80 -22.90 36.79
C MET A 12 -26.04 -23.17 35.29
N MET A 13 -26.43 -22.13 34.56
CA MET A 13 -26.55 -22.14 33.09
C MET A 13 -25.88 -20.93 32.40
N TRP A 14 -25.03 -20.19 33.13
CA TRP A 14 -24.31 -19.01 32.60
C TRP A 14 -22.78 -19.14 32.55
N ILE A 15 -22.22 -20.30 32.91
CA ILE A 15 -20.75 -20.50 32.89
C ILE A 15 -20.25 -21.22 31.62
N LEU A 16 -21.16 -21.72 30.76
CA LEU A 16 -20.81 -22.27 29.44
C LEU A 16 -21.11 -21.32 28.26
N ALA A 17 -21.62 -20.12 28.54
CA ALA A 17 -21.83 -19.06 27.53
C ALA A 17 -20.75 -17.95 27.56
N ALA A 18 -19.81 -18.01 28.51
CA ALA A 18 -18.74 -17.01 28.68
C ALA A 18 -17.38 -17.41 28.06
N LEU A 19 -17.35 -18.45 27.21
CA LEU A 19 -16.14 -18.94 26.54
C LEU A 19 -16.17 -18.83 25.00
N LEU A 20 -17.19 -18.16 24.44
CA LEU A 20 -17.29 -17.89 23.00
C LEU A 20 -17.62 -16.41 22.73
N ALA A 21 -16.76 -15.49 23.17
CA ALA A 21 -16.85 -14.08 22.76
C ALA A 21 -15.49 -13.37 22.67
N LEU A 22 -14.39 -14.12 22.49
CA LEU A 22 -13.16 -13.54 21.95
C LEU A 22 -13.22 -13.70 20.43
N CYS A 23 -14.02 -12.87 19.77
CA CYS A 23 -13.74 -12.51 18.38
C CYS A 23 -12.41 -11.76 18.37
N THR A 24 -11.30 -12.49 18.38
CA THR A 24 -10.04 -11.99 17.85
C THR A 24 -10.32 -11.69 16.39
N GLN A 25 -10.65 -10.43 16.08
CA GLN A 25 -10.48 -9.93 14.72
C GLN A 25 -8.98 -9.95 14.46
N SER A 26 -8.51 -11.10 13.98
CA SER A 26 -7.19 -11.30 13.41
C SER A 26 -7.14 -10.43 12.16
N PHE A 27 -6.78 -9.15 12.32
CA PHE A 27 -6.12 -8.43 11.25
C PHE A 27 -4.79 -9.15 11.05
N SER A 28 -4.79 -10.19 10.21
CA SER A 28 -3.60 -10.96 9.93
C SER A 28 -2.55 -9.99 9.38
N ALA A 29 -1.35 -10.00 9.98
CA ALA A 29 -0.23 -9.27 9.41
C ALA A 29 -0.06 -9.71 7.94
N PRO A 30 0.32 -8.80 7.03
CA PRO A 30 0.53 -9.18 5.64
C PRO A 30 1.57 -10.30 5.58
N SER A 31 1.35 -11.27 4.69
CA SER A 31 2.33 -12.35 4.48
C SER A 31 3.69 -11.73 4.14
N LEU A 32 4.73 -12.21 4.81
CA LEU A 32 6.11 -11.85 4.53
C LEU A 32 6.69 -12.65 3.36
N GLU A 33 5.99 -13.66 2.86
CA GLU A 33 6.39 -14.42 1.69
C GLU A 33 6.15 -13.62 0.41
N ILE A 34 7.17 -13.52 -0.43
CA ILE A 34 7.08 -12.92 -1.77
C ILE A 34 6.08 -13.75 -2.61
N PRO A 35 4.96 -13.17 -3.06
CA PRO A 35 3.99 -13.91 -3.84
C PRO A 35 4.59 -14.36 -5.19
N LYS A 36 4.16 -15.51 -5.69
CA LYS A 36 4.58 -16.00 -7.00
C LYS A 36 3.80 -15.27 -8.10
N ILE A 37 4.43 -15.08 -9.25
CA ILE A 37 3.78 -14.56 -10.45
C ILE A 37 3.11 -15.73 -11.17
N ASP A 38 1.80 -15.63 -11.40
CA ASP A 38 1.00 -16.69 -12.00
C ASP A 38 1.34 -16.89 -13.48
N LYS A 39 1.13 -18.10 -14.01
CA LYS A 39 1.43 -18.41 -15.42
C LYS A 39 0.74 -17.45 -16.38
N GLN A 40 -0.53 -17.14 -16.13
CA GLN A 40 -1.30 -16.19 -16.94
C GLN A 40 -0.64 -14.80 -16.95
N ALA A 41 -0.13 -14.32 -15.81
CA ALA A 41 0.60 -13.05 -15.77
C ALA A 41 1.93 -13.12 -16.56
N GLN A 42 2.66 -14.24 -16.48
CA GLN A 42 3.89 -14.44 -17.27
C GLN A 42 3.63 -14.49 -18.79
N GLU A 43 2.44 -14.93 -19.19
CA GLU A 43 2.01 -14.90 -20.59
C GLU A 43 1.74 -13.47 -21.06
N LEU A 44 1.23 -12.59 -20.21
CA LEU A 44 0.89 -11.20 -20.57
C LEU A 44 2.08 -10.23 -20.54
N PHE A 45 3.10 -10.49 -19.72
CA PHE A 45 4.18 -9.53 -19.46
C PHE A 45 5.57 -10.08 -19.82
N LYS A 46 6.41 -9.23 -20.40
CA LYS A 46 7.86 -9.42 -20.39
C LYS A 46 8.39 -8.86 -19.07
N ILE A 47 8.99 -9.71 -18.24
CA ILE A 47 9.40 -9.38 -16.87
C ILE A 47 10.92 -9.35 -16.77
N GLU A 48 11.46 -8.32 -16.11
CA GLU A 48 12.88 -8.17 -15.80
C GLU A 48 13.06 -7.84 -14.31
N ARG A 49 14.15 -8.31 -13.70
CA ARG A 49 14.55 -7.93 -12.34
C ARG A 49 15.99 -7.45 -12.37
N ILE A 50 16.22 -6.23 -11.88
CA ILE A 50 17.53 -5.59 -11.90
C ILE A 50 17.88 -5.18 -10.47
N LYS A 51 19.08 -5.53 -10.02
CA LYS A 51 19.62 -5.05 -8.74
C LYS A 51 20.39 -3.76 -9.00
N LEU A 52 20.03 -2.69 -8.28
CA LEU A 52 20.74 -1.41 -8.33
C LEU A 52 21.27 -1.06 -6.94
N LYS A 53 22.55 -0.71 -6.86
CA LYS A 53 23.15 -0.11 -5.67
C LYS A 53 22.82 1.39 -5.65
N SER A 54 22.39 1.90 -4.50
CA SER A 54 22.07 3.31 -4.33
C SER A 54 23.34 4.15 -4.22
N ASP A 55 23.39 5.24 -4.98
CA ASP A 55 24.43 6.27 -4.86
C ASP A 55 24.15 7.25 -3.71
N PHE A 56 22.95 7.20 -3.13
CA PHE A 56 22.46 8.14 -2.11
C PHE A 56 22.39 7.54 -0.71
N SER A 57 22.58 6.23 -0.58
CA SER A 57 22.60 5.53 0.70
C SER A 57 23.75 4.54 0.74
N LYS A 58 24.60 4.64 1.78
CA LYS A 58 25.75 3.75 1.95
C LYS A 58 25.27 2.30 2.06
N GLU A 59 25.84 1.43 1.24
CA GLU A 59 25.66 -0.03 1.25
C GLU A 59 24.23 -0.54 0.97
N ARG A 60 23.32 0.30 0.49
CA ARG A 60 21.97 -0.15 0.14
C ARG A 60 21.87 -0.54 -1.32
N SER A 61 21.17 -1.64 -1.57
CA SER A 61 20.75 -2.07 -2.90
C SER A 61 19.26 -2.30 -2.92
N TYR A 62 18.66 -2.10 -4.08
CA TYR A 62 17.25 -2.27 -4.34
C TYR A 62 17.05 -3.15 -5.56
N TYR A 63 15.91 -3.83 -5.62
CA TYR A 63 15.47 -4.51 -6.84
C TYR A 63 14.47 -3.63 -7.57
N LEU A 64 14.72 -3.40 -8.86
CA LEU A 64 13.72 -2.91 -9.79
C LEU A 64 13.08 -4.12 -10.47
N TYR A 65 11.79 -4.33 -10.25
CA TYR A 65 10.99 -5.28 -10.98
C TYR A 65 10.27 -4.54 -12.09
N ILE A 66 10.53 -4.93 -13.34
CA ILE A 66 10.03 -4.23 -14.52
C ILE A 66 9.12 -5.19 -15.28
N ALA A 67 7.91 -4.76 -15.62
CA ALA A 67 7.01 -5.51 -16.50
C ALA A 67 6.58 -4.64 -17.68
N LEU A 68 6.77 -5.18 -18.88
CA LEU A 68 6.31 -4.59 -20.13
C LEU A 68 5.12 -5.41 -20.65
N PRO A 69 3.94 -4.81 -20.86
CA PRO A 69 2.80 -5.51 -21.46
C PRO A 69 3.18 -5.99 -22.87
N LYS A 70 3.10 -7.30 -23.14
CA LYS A 70 3.49 -7.84 -24.45
C LYS A 70 2.62 -7.29 -25.57
N ALA A 71 1.32 -7.13 -25.35
CA ALA A 71 0.42 -6.52 -26.33
C ALA A 71 0.84 -5.08 -26.68
N ALA A 72 1.24 -4.27 -25.68
CA ALA A 72 1.76 -2.92 -25.93
C ALA A 72 3.09 -2.95 -26.69
N LEU A 73 3.96 -3.91 -26.41
CA LEU A 73 5.19 -4.12 -27.19
C LEU A 73 4.91 -4.49 -28.66
N GLU A 74 3.96 -5.38 -28.92
CA GLU A 74 3.56 -5.71 -30.30
C GLU A 74 3.05 -4.48 -31.05
N ARG A 75 2.21 -3.65 -30.40
CA ARG A 75 1.67 -2.41 -30.98
C ARG A 75 2.78 -1.46 -31.44
N VAL A 76 3.86 -1.34 -30.65
CA VAL A 76 5.02 -0.49 -30.98
C VAL A 76 6.12 -1.24 -31.74
N LYS A 77 5.78 -2.36 -32.41
CA LYS A 77 6.72 -3.16 -33.24
C LYS A 77 7.96 -3.62 -32.47
N GLN A 78 7.79 -4.02 -31.22
CA GLN A 78 8.86 -4.47 -30.33
C GLN A 78 9.92 -3.41 -29.99
N ASP A 79 9.64 -2.12 -30.17
CA ASP A 79 10.53 -1.06 -29.69
C ASP A 79 10.12 -0.57 -28.29
N PRO A 80 10.75 -1.08 -27.21
CA PRO A 80 10.37 -0.72 -25.85
C PRO A 80 10.70 0.74 -25.52
N LYS A 81 11.48 1.45 -26.35
CA LYS A 81 11.77 2.88 -26.16
C LYS A 81 10.57 3.77 -26.42
N VAL A 82 9.69 3.39 -27.35
CA VAL A 82 8.52 4.21 -27.64
C VAL A 82 7.44 4.04 -26.57
N LEU A 83 7.41 2.88 -25.90
CA LEU A 83 6.35 2.51 -24.97
C LEU A 83 6.21 3.46 -23.78
N ALA A 84 7.31 3.85 -23.12
CA ALA A 84 7.21 4.75 -21.95
C ALA A 84 6.74 6.15 -22.38
N ARG A 85 7.18 6.62 -23.55
CA ARG A 85 6.77 7.91 -24.10
C ARG A 85 5.26 7.98 -24.37
N GLU A 86 4.66 6.90 -24.85
CA GLU A 86 3.24 6.84 -25.21
C GLU A 86 2.34 6.49 -24.02
N ASN A 87 2.69 5.44 -23.27
CA ASN A 87 1.82 4.88 -22.24
C ASN A 87 2.21 5.30 -20.81
N GLY A 88 3.41 5.86 -20.63
CA GLY A 88 3.93 6.29 -19.32
C GLY A 88 4.58 5.16 -18.51
N VAL A 89 5.02 5.51 -17.30
CA VAL A 89 5.62 4.58 -16.34
C VAL A 89 4.86 4.61 -15.01
N TYR A 90 4.50 3.43 -14.52
CA TYR A 90 3.77 3.23 -13.28
C TYR A 90 4.70 2.67 -12.20
N TYR A 91 5.17 3.54 -11.31
CA TYR A 91 6.04 3.17 -10.20
C TYR A 91 5.25 2.73 -8.99
N THR A 92 5.69 1.64 -8.36
CA THR A 92 5.10 1.14 -7.10
C THR A 92 6.19 0.87 -6.08
N LEU A 93 5.96 1.29 -4.84
CA LEU A 93 6.81 0.91 -3.71
C LEU A 93 6.46 -0.51 -3.22
N ASP A 94 7.25 -1.03 -2.28
CA ASP A 94 7.09 -2.38 -1.71
C ASP A 94 7.10 -3.48 -2.79
N GLY A 95 8.00 -3.32 -3.77
CA GLY A 95 7.97 -4.09 -5.01
C GLY A 95 8.12 -5.60 -4.87
N ASN A 96 8.80 -6.09 -3.83
CA ASN A 96 8.89 -7.52 -3.54
C ASN A 96 7.48 -8.13 -3.39
N GLY A 97 6.59 -7.48 -2.64
CA GLY A 97 5.23 -7.94 -2.40
C GLY A 97 4.22 -7.46 -3.44
N PHE A 98 4.36 -6.23 -3.93
CA PHE A 98 3.37 -5.58 -4.78
C PHE A 98 3.50 -5.93 -6.25
N PHE A 99 4.71 -6.16 -6.77
CA PHE A 99 4.90 -6.48 -8.19
C PHE A 99 4.15 -7.75 -8.60
N PRO A 100 4.30 -8.90 -7.91
CA PRO A 100 3.57 -10.10 -8.30
C PRO A 100 2.06 -9.94 -8.15
N ARG A 101 1.61 -9.25 -7.09
CA ARG A 101 0.18 -9.01 -6.85
C ARG A 101 -0.45 -8.18 -7.94
N LEU A 102 0.24 -7.13 -8.40
CA LEU A 102 -0.24 -6.26 -9.47
C LEU A 102 -0.41 -7.05 -10.77
N LEU A 103 0.61 -7.83 -11.18
CA LEU A 103 0.52 -8.58 -12.43
C LEU A 103 -0.53 -9.69 -12.37
N ASN A 104 -0.63 -10.42 -11.25
CA ASN A 104 -1.64 -11.47 -11.09
C ASN A 104 -3.05 -10.86 -11.05
N PHE A 105 -3.22 -9.69 -10.42
CA PHE A 105 -4.48 -8.97 -10.42
C PHE A 105 -4.91 -8.58 -11.85
N ILE A 106 -4.00 -7.99 -12.63
CA ILE A 106 -4.27 -7.65 -14.03
C ILE A 106 -4.64 -8.89 -14.83
N ALA A 107 -3.92 -10.00 -14.65
CA ALA A 107 -4.20 -11.24 -15.37
C ALA A 107 -5.57 -11.84 -15.04
N ALA A 108 -5.99 -11.75 -13.78
CA ALA A 108 -7.26 -12.30 -13.30
C ALA A 108 -8.48 -11.42 -13.61
N ASP A 109 -8.31 -10.11 -13.78
CA ASP A 109 -9.40 -9.17 -14.05
C ASP A 109 -9.67 -9.08 -15.56
N SER A 110 -10.85 -9.54 -16.00
CA SER A 110 -11.24 -9.54 -17.42
C SER A 110 -11.43 -8.14 -18.02
N SER A 111 -11.68 -7.12 -17.20
CA SER A 111 -11.75 -5.72 -17.65
C SER A 111 -10.37 -5.15 -17.97
N LEU A 112 -9.31 -5.73 -17.38
CA LEU A 112 -7.92 -5.35 -17.61
C LEU A 112 -7.22 -6.29 -18.61
N ASN A 113 -7.52 -7.59 -18.55
CA ASN A 113 -6.98 -8.62 -19.43
C ASN A 113 -7.76 -8.72 -20.75
N ASN A 114 -7.70 -7.65 -21.53
CA ASN A 114 -8.14 -7.63 -22.93
C ASN A 114 -7.14 -6.85 -23.78
N THR A 115 -7.07 -7.18 -25.07
CA THR A 115 -6.07 -6.63 -26.00
C THR A 115 -6.00 -5.10 -25.96
N ARG A 116 -7.14 -4.42 -26.03
CA ARG A 116 -7.20 -2.95 -26.08
C ARG A 116 -6.63 -2.31 -24.80
N THR A 117 -6.99 -2.83 -23.63
CA THR A 117 -6.46 -2.33 -22.36
C THR A 117 -4.96 -2.64 -22.25
N LEU A 118 -4.55 -3.87 -22.57
CA LEU A 118 -3.14 -4.30 -22.49
C LEU A 118 -2.22 -3.51 -23.45
N GLU A 119 -2.71 -3.11 -24.62
CA GLU A 119 -2.00 -2.25 -25.57
C GLU A 119 -1.73 -0.83 -25.06
N SER A 120 -2.60 -0.35 -24.16
CA SER A 120 -2.55 0.99 -23.56
C SER A 120 -1.88 1.00 -22.19
N MET A 121 -1.50 -0.16 -21.65
CA MET A 121 -0.89 -0.26 -20.33
C MET A 121 0.50 0.37 -20.28
N PRO A 122 0.87 0.99 -19.15
CA PRO A 122 2.18 1.56 -18.95
C PRO A 122 3.25 0.49 -18.73
N ILE A 123 4.51 0.92 -18.71
CA ILE A 123 5.58 0.10 -18.13
C ILE A 123 5.41 0.11 -16.61
N PHE A 124 5.37 -1.06 -15.99
CA PHE A 124 5.35 -1.18 -14.53
C PHE A 124 6.77 -1.26 -14.00
N VAL A 125 7.11 -0.42 -13.01
CA VAL A 125 8.41 -0.43 -12.33
C VAL A 125 8.17 -0.48 -10.83
N SER A 126 8.29 -1.65 -10.22
CA SER A 126 8.18 -1.79 -8.77
C SER A 126 9.55 -1.74 -8.11
N ILE A 127 9.70 -0.91 -7.09
CA ILE A 127 10.94 -0.73 -6.33
C ILE A 127 10.82 -1.54 -5.04
N GLY A 128 11.66 -2.57 -4.95
CA GLY A 128 11.75 -3.47 -3.82
C GLY A 128 13.08 -3.37 -3.10
N HIS A 129 13.13 -3.90 -1.88
CA HIS A 129 14.35 -3.97 -1.09
C HIS A 129 15.15 -5.23 -1.44
N ASP A 130 16.47 -5.17 -1.28
CA ASP A 130 17.34 -6.34 -1.32
C ASP A 130 17.11 -7.25 -0.09
N SER A 131 15.98 -7.96 -0.10
CA SER A 131 15.46 -8.80 0.97
C SER A 131 14.62 -9.93 0.40
N GLU A 132 14.61 -11.06 1.10
CA GLU A 132 13.75 -12.22 0.76
C GLU A 132 12.31 -12.07 1.29
N LEU A 133 12.02 -10.96 1.99
CA LEU A 133 10.69 -10.66 2.50
C LEU A 133 9.89 -9.82 1.50
N ALA A 134 8.59 -10.10 1.39
CA ALA A 134 7.63 -9.27 0.65
C ALA A 134 7.60 -7.83 1.18
N TYR A 135 7.75 -7.68 2.50
CA TYR A 135 7.76 -6.40 3.20
C TYR A 135 8.81 -6.43 4.31
N ASP A 136 10.04 -6.07 3.99
CA ASP A 136 11.09 -5.92 4.99
C ASP A 136 10.80 -4.70 5.86
N ARG A 137 10.34 -4.94 7.09
CA ARG A 137 9.87 -3.88 8.00
C ARG A 137 10.98 -2.90 8.35
N ALA A 138 12.21 -3.36 8.57
CA ALA A 138 13.30 -2.48 8.97
C ALA A 138 13.72 -1.59 7.80
N LEU A 139 13.94 -2.18 6.62
CA LEU A 139 14.39 -1.44 5.45
C LEU A 139 13.35 -0.41 4.99
N ARG A 140 12.07 -0.80 4.92
CA ARG A 140 11.00 0.12 4.49
C ARG A 140 10.70 1.21 5.53
N THR A 141 10.91 0.95 6.81
CA THR A 141 10.78 2.00 7.84
C THR A 141 11.85 3.07 7.63
N TYR A 142 13.10 2.65 7.39
CA TYR A 142 14.20 3.56 7.09
C TYR A 142 13.91 4.37 5.83
N ASP A 143 13.57 3.70 4.72
CA ASP A 143 13.49 4.33 3.41
C ASP A 143 12.22 5.17 3.20
N TYR A 144 11.11 4.87 3.88
CA TYR A 144 9.84 5.56 3.61
C TYR A 144 9.47 6.62 4.64
N LEU A 145 10.05 6.59 5.84
CA LEU A 145 9.60 7.40 6.95
C LEU A 145 10.65 8.45 7.33
N PRO A 146 10.24 9.73 7.48
CA PRO A 146 11.12 10.74 8.03
C PRO A 146 11.44 10.44 9.49
N ASN A 147 12.56 11.01 9.96
CA ASN A 147 12.86 11.06 11.38
C ASN A 147 11.73 11.76 12.14
N ILE A 148 11.49 11.27 13.35
CA ILE A 148 10.52 11.87 14.24
C ILE A 148 11.30 12.72 15.24
N ASP A 149 11.02 14.02 15.26
CA ASP A 149 11.66 15.03 16.14
C ASP A 149 11.32 14.85 17.64
N THR A 150 10.38 13.97 17.97
CA THR A 150 9.97 13.67 19.34
C THR A 150 10.54 12.34 19.77
N LYS A 151 10.86 12.20 21.08
CA LYS A 151 10.99 10.88 21.70
C LYS A 151 9.72 10.12 21.34
N LEU A 152 9.85 9.15 20.44
CA LEU A 152 8.77 8.24 20.16
C LEU A 152 8.45 7.55 21.49
N ASP A 153 7.26 6.99 21.61
CA ASP A 153 7.06 6.00 22.66
C ASP A 153 8.20 4.98 22.54
N LYS A 154 8.90 4.68 23.63
CA LYS A 154 10.15 3.90 23.59
C LYS A 154 9.92 2.57 22.85
N ASP A 155 8.73 2.01 23.02
CA ASP A 155 8.23 0.80 22.37
C ASP A 155 8.16 0.89 20.84
N LEU A 156 7.82 2.05 20.28
CA LEU A 156 7.83 2.28 18.83
C LEU A 156 9.25 2.45 18.30
N GLN A 157 10.16 3.08 19.06
CA GLN A 157 11.58 3.16 18.70
C GLN A 157 12.22 1.77 18.67
N ASP A 158 11.90 0.93 19.66
CA ASP A 158 12.38 -0.45 19.75
C ASP A 158 11.77 -1.33 18.65
N THR A 159 10.52 -1.07 18.24
CA THR A 159 9.81 -1.81 17.18
C THR A 159 10.18 -1.38 15.76
N PHE A 160 10.51 -0.11 15.55
CA PHE A 160 10.75 0.52 14.24
C PHE A 160 12.10 1.24 14.21
N GLN A 161 13.16 0.51 14.58
CA GLN A 161 14.53 1.03 14.57
C GLN A 161 14.90 1.61 13.19
N GLY A 162 15.54 2.78 13.21
CA GLY A 162 16.19 3.38 12.05
C GLY A 162 15.25 3.95 10.99
N SER A 163 14.47 4.99 11.29
CA SER A 163 13.86 5.87 10.27
C SER A 163 14.87 6.89 9.73
N GLY A 164 14.45 7.73 8.77
CA GLY A 164 15.20 8.92 8.36
C GLY A 164 15.93 8.82 7.03
N GLY A 165 15.80 7.69 6.33
CA GLY A 165 16.34 7.49 4.98
C GLY A 165 15.51 8.10 3.86
N VAL A 166 14.33 8.65 4.17
CA VAL A 166 13.33 9.12 3.19
C VAL A 166 13.88 10.07 2.12
N GLU A 167 14.77 10.99 2.48
CA GLU A 167 15.37 11.93 1.54
C GLU A 167 16.35 11.22 0.58
N ALA A 168 17.23 10.38 1.13
CA ALA A 168 18.17 9.59 0.34
C ALA A 168 17.45 8.62 -0.59
N PHE A 169 16.34 8.02 -0.14
CA PHE A 169 15.53 7.13 -0.96
C PHE A 169 14.77 7.89 -2.06
N LEU A 170 14.26 9.10 -1.78
CA LEU A 170 13.67 9.96 -2.81
C LEU A 170 14.71 10.39 -3.86
N ASP A 171 15.91 10.73 -3.44
CA ASP A 171 17.02 11.03 -4.35
C ASP A 171 17.43 9.81 -5.16
N PHE A 172 17.50 8.62 -4.57
CA PHE A 172 17.71 7.37 -5.30
C PHE A 172 16.67 7.18 -6.41
N ILE A 173 15.39 7.36 -6.10
CA ILE A 173 14.32 7.20 -7.09
C ILE A 173 14.44 8.25 -8.20
N THR A 174 14.56 9.53 -7.83
CA THR A 174 14.45 10.65 -8.78
C THR A 174 15.72 10.93 -9.57
N LYS A 175 16.89 10.64 -9.00
CA LYS A 175 18.20 10.93 -9.60
C LYS A 175 18.92 9.69 -10.11
N GLN A 176 18.46 8.48 -9.78
CA GLN A 176 19.08 7.24 -10.26
C GLN A 176 18.08 6.32 -10.97
N VAL A 177 16.96 5.97 -10.34
CA VAL A 177 15.97 5.03 -10.93
C VAL A 177 15.29 5.64 -12.16
N GLN A 178 14.69 6.83 -12.05
CA GLN A 178 14.05 7.51 -13.18
C GLN A 178 15.02 7.68 -14.35
N PRO A 179 16.23 8.25 -14.19
CA PRO A 179 17.21 8.33 -15.27
C PRO A 179 17.60 6.99 -15.88
N PHE A 180 17.72 5.92 -15.07
CA PHE A 180 17.97 4.57 -15.57
C PHE A 180 16.83 4.07 -16.47
N ILE A 181 15.58 4.25 -16.03
CA ILE A 181 14.38 3.89 -16.80
C ILE A 181 14.26 4.73 -18.08
N HIS A 182 14.49 6.05 -18.00
CA HIS A 182 14.42 6.96 -19.16
C HIS A 182 15.48 6.63 -20.21
N LYS A 183 16.67 6.18 -19.80
CA LYS A 183 17.71 5.72 -20.73
C LYS A 183 17.32 4.41 -21.41
N LYS A 184 16.60 3.53 -20.70
CA LYS A 184 16.20 2.21 -21.21
C LYS A 184 14.96 2.28 -22.11
N PHE A 185 14.01 3.18 -21.83
CA PHE A 185 12.68 3.21 -22.46
C PHE A 185 12.24 4.59 -22.99
N ASP A 186 13.17 5.51 -23.26
CA ASP A 186 12.95 6.95 -23.47
C ASP A 186 12.19 7.65 -22.32
N LYS A 187 12.27 8.98 -22.30
CA LYS A 187 11.60 9.78 -21.26
C LYS A 187 10.07 9.71 -21.45
N PRO A 188 9.31 9.26 -20.44
CA PRO A 188 7.86 9.22 -20.50
C PRO A 188 7.23 10.63 -20.44
N ARG A 189 6.02 10.76 -20.97
CA ARG A 189 5.21 11.99 -20.83
C ARG A 189 4.54 12.10 -19.44
N LYS A 190 4.25 10.96 -18.83
CA LYS A 190 3.63 10.86 -17.52
C LYS A 190 4.24 9.72 -16.71
N GLU A 191 4.41 9.96 -15.42
CA GLU A 191 4.92 8.98 -14.46
C GLU A 191 4.05 9.02 -13.21
N LEU A 192 3.71 7.84 -12.71
CA LEU A 192 2.91 7.67 -11.50
C LEU A 192 3.75 7.09 -10.37
N LEU A 193 3.60 7.60 -9.15
CA LEU A 193 4.11 6.97 -7.93
C LEU A 193 2.97 6.48 -7.03
N LEU A 194 2.91 5.17 -6.79
CA LEU A 194 2.00 4.56 -5.83
C LEU A 194 2.74 4.05 -4.60
N GLY A 195 2.19 4.36 -3.42
CA GLY A 195 2.62 3.83 -2.14
C GLY A 195 1.46 3.56 -1.21
N HIS A 196 1.55 2.48 -0.43
CA HIS A 196 0.56 2.10 0.58
C HIS A 196 1.14 2.12 2.00
N SER A 197 0.36 2.54 2.99
CA SER A 197 0.78 2.53 4.40
C SER A 197 2.02 3.40 4.64
N PHE A 198 3.19 2.82 4.97
CA PHE A 198 4.45 3.59 5.00
C PHE A 198 4.84 4.10 3.62
N GLY A 199 4.59 3.34 2.55
CA GLY A 199 4.75 3.85 1.19
C GLY A 199 3.84 5.06 0.91
N GLY A 200 2.64 5.10 1.49
CA GLY A 200 1.76 6.28 1.43
C GLY A 200 2.35 7.49 2.17
N MET A 201 3.08 7.26 3.27
CA MET A 201 3.86 8.32 3.94
C MET A 201 5.01 8.83 3.07
N PHE A 202 5.70 7.95 2.32
CA PHE A 202 6.71 8.35 1.35
C PHE A 202 6.10 9.18 0.19
N VAL A 203 4.92 8.80 -0.29
CA VAL A 203 4.18 9.60 -1.29
C VAL A 203 3.86 10.99 -0.75
N LEU A 204 3.35 11.09 0.49
CA LEU A 204 3.13 12.40 1.14
C LEU A 204 4.42 13.20 1.28
N TYR A 205 5.52 12.56 1.68
CA TYR A 205 6.83 13.22 1.75
C TYR A 205 7.24 13.78 0.38
N THR A 206 7.08 12.99 -0.68
CA THR A 206 7.39 13.41 -2.05
C THR A 206 6.53 14.58 -2.49
N LEU A 207 5.21 14.51 -2.28
CA LEU A 207 4.27 15.59 -2.61
C LEU A 207 4.58 16.90 -1.87
N LEU A 208 5.04 16.82 -0.62
CA LEU A 208 5.35 17.98 0.21
C LEU A 208 6.72 18.60 -0.07
N THR A 209 7.64 17.87 -0.70
CA THR A 209 9.05 18.30 -0.88
C THR A 209 9.46 18.46 -2.33
N LYS A 210 8.99 17.58 -3.22
CA LYS A 210 9.29 17.57 -4.66
C LYS A 210 8.07 17.10 -5.48
N PRO A 211 6.94 17.84 -5.45
CA PRO A 211 5.70 17.42 -6.10
C PRO A 211 5.82 17.21 -7.61
N ASP A 212 6.74 17.91 -8.29
CA ASP A 212 6.90 17.77 -9.75
C ASP A 212 7.76 16.56 -10.17
N SER A 213 8.14 15.70 -9.21
CA SER A 213 8.95 14.49 -9.51
C SER A 213 8.16 13.43 -10.28
N PHE A 214 6.84 13.42 -10.10
CA PHE A 214 5.90 12.56 -10.82
C PHE A 214 4.70 13.40 -11.25
N SER A 215 4.04 13.03 -12.35
CA SER A 215 2.83 13.73 -12.76
C SER A 215 1.57 13.19 -12.08
N HIS A 216 1.62 11.96 -11.57
CA HIS A 216 0.51 11.29 -10.90
C HIS A 216 0.97 10.65 -9.58
N TYR A 217 0.10 10.67 -8.58
CA TYR A 217 0.37 10.08 -7.27
C TYR A 217 -0.83 9.28 -6.78
N VAL A 218 -0.57 8.10 -6.21
CA VAL A 218 -1.56 7.33 -5.47
C VAL A 218 -1.06 7.18 -4.04
N CYS A 219 -1.68 7.94 -3.13
CA CYS A 219 -1.39 7.91 -1.71
C CYS A 219 -2.40 7.02 -0.99
N ALA A 220 -2.10 5.72 -0.91
CA ALA A 220 -3.03 4.73 -0.38
C ALA A 220 -2.85 4.51 1.13
N SER A 221 -3.92 4.73 1.90
CA SER A 221 -3.99 4.48 3.35
C SER A 221 -2.72 4.91 4.11
N PRO A 222 -2.28 6.18 4.00
CA PRO A 222 -1.03 6.64 4.61
C PRO A 222 -1.05 6.42 6.12
N SER A 223 0.07 5.94 6.67
CA SER A 223 0.24 5.69 8.11
C SER A 223 0.42 6.97 8.94
N LEU A 224 -0.62 7.81 8.98
CA LEU A 224 -0.61 9.13 9.63
C LEU A 224 -0.33 9.06 11.15
N TRP A 225 -0.42 7.89 11.76
CA TRP A 225 -0.01 7.67 13.15
C TRP A 225 1.52 7.78 13.36
N TRP A 226 2.32 7.65 12.30
CA TRP A 226 3.78 7.81 12.39
C TRP A 226 4.14 9.24 12.78
N GLY A 227 4.83 9.40 13.92
CA GLY A 227 5.15 10.73 14.47
C GLY A 227 3.92 11.60 14.70
N GLU A 228 2.78 10.97 15.01
CA GLU A 228 1.46 11.58 15.10
C GLU A 228 1.02 12.36 13.83
N GLY A 229 1.69 12.17 12.70
CA GLY A 229 1.42 12.91 11.46
C GLY A 229 1.94 14.35 11.49
N ARG A 230 2.81 14.71 12.45
CA ARG A 230 3.32 16.07 12.65
C ARG A 230 4.06 16.62 11.43
N PHE A 231 4.85 15.79 10.73
CA PHE A 231 5.55 16.27 9.53
C PHE A 231 4.55 16.64 8.43
N VAL A 232 3.49 15.85 8.26
CA VAL A 232 2.43 16.11 7.28
C VAL A 232 1.69 17.39 7.67
N ALA A 233 1.30 17.51 8.94
CA ALA A 233 0.63 18.70 9.46
C ALA A 233 1.46 19.98 9.31
N ARG A 234 2.80 19.91 9.45
CA ARG A 234 3.71 21.02 9.15
C ARG A 234 3.77 21.29 7.65
N GLY A 235 3.94 20.26 6.83
CA GLY A 235 4.09 20.39 5.38
C GLY A 235 2.87 20.99 4.70
N ILE A 236 1.65 20.54 5.05
CA ILE A 236 0.44 21.05 4.41
C ILE A 236 0.17 22.53 4.70
N LYS A 237 0.69 23.07 5.82
CA LYS A 237 0.59 24.52 6.13
C LYS A 237 1.46 25.38 5.22
N ASN A 238 2.49 24.79 4.61
CA ASN A 238 3.42 25.47 3.72
C ASN A 238 3.01 25.36 2.25
N LEU A 239 1.93 24.60 1.94
CA LEU A 239 1.40 24.52 0.58
C LEU A 239 0.86 25.88 0.16
N LYS A 240 1.27 26.33 -1.02
CA LYS A 240 0.77 27.56 -1.62
C LYS A 240 -0.48 27.24 -2.45
N PRO A 241 -1.53 28.07 -2.41
CA PRO A 241 -2.68 27.89 -3.30
C PRO A 241 -2.26 27.90 -4.77
N HIS A 242 -2.89 27.06 -5.60
CA HIS A 242 -2.65 27.00 -7.06
C HIS A 242 -1.16 26.82 -7.44
N SER A 243 -0.40 26.04 -6.68
CA SER A 243 1.02 25.77 -6.93
C SER A 243 1.32 24.35 -7.39
N LEU A 244 0.33 23.46 -7.44
CA LEU A 244 0.51 22.05 -7.80
C LEU A 244 -0.16 21.73 -9.14
N ASN A 245 0.62 21.21 -10.10
CA ASN A 245 0.14 20.75 -11.39
C ASN A 245 0.32 19.23 -11.55
N VAL A 246 -0.27 18.47 -10.62
CA VAL A 246 -0.17 17.01 -10.57
C VAL A 246 -1.52 16.38 -10.26
N GLN A 247 -1.70 15.13 -10.68
CA GLN A 247 -2.87 14.31 -10.35
C GLN A 247 -2.61 13.53 -9.06
N ILE A 248 -3.55 13.54 -8.12
CA ILE A 248 -3.40 12.90 -6.81
C ILE A 248 -4.66 12.12 -6.46
N ASP A 249 -4.51 10.81 -6.31
CA ASP A 249 -5.52 9.91 -5.77
C ASP A 249 -5.17 9.55 -4.32
N PHE A 250 -5.90 10.12 -3.37
CA PHE A 250 -5.88 9.67 -1.98
C PHE A 250 -6.88 8.53 -1.81
N THR A 251 -6.48 7.45 -1.14
CA THR A 251 -7.40 6.32 -0.90
C THR A 251 -7.35 5.81 0.53
N ARG A 252 -8.44 5.19 0.98
CA ARG A 252 -8.52 4.49 2.26
C ARG A 252 -9.52 3.33 2.19
N GLY A 253 -9.29 2.24 2.92
CA GLY A 253 -10.34 1.25 3.17
C GLY A 253 -11.35 1.77 4.19
N ALA A 254 -12.66 1.70 3.92
CA ALA A 254 -13.67 2.29 4.79
C ALA A 254 -13.64 1.74 6.23
N LEU A 255 -13.19 0.50 6.45
CA LEU A 255 -13.06 -0.11 7.79
C LEU A 255 -11.88 0.44 8.60
N GLU A 256 -11.01 1.25 8.00
CA GLU A 256 -9.94 1.97 8.69
C GLU A 256 -10.47 3.19 9.44
N ASN A 257 -11.62 3.75 9.02
CA ASN A 257 -12.25 4.88 9.67
C ASN A 257 -12.90 4.42 10.99
N PRO A 258 -12.49 4.97 12.16
CA PRO A 258 -13.08 4.61 13.45
C PRO A 258 -14.60 4.81 13.52
N ALA A 259 -15.16 5.75 12.74
CA ALA A 259 -16.61 5.95 12.66
C ALA A 259 -17.33 4.73 12.07
N ASN A 260 -16.72 4.06 11.09
CA ASN A 260 -17.30 2.90 10.41
C ASN A 260 -17.12 1.60 11.22
N GLN A 261 -16.16 1.56 12.14
CA GLN A 261 -15.97 0.41 13.05
C GLN A 261 -17.10 0.28 14.08
N LYS A 262 -17.74 1.39 14.47
CA LYS A 262 -18.89 1.39 15.39
C LYS A 262 -20.16 0.84 14.72
N ASN A 263 -20.37 1.11 13.43
CA ASN A 263 -21.55 0.66 12.68
C ASN A 263 -21.48 -0.82 12.26
N ALA A 264 -20.28 -1.39 12.15
CA ALA A 264 -20.09 -2.82 11.88
C ALA A 264 -20.51 -3.73 13.06
N GLN A 265 -20.63 -3.18 14.28
CA GLN A 265 -21.09 -3.91 15.46
C GLN A 265 -22.62 -3.98 15.58
N THR A 266 -23.37 -3.19 14.81
CA THR A 266 -24.84 -3.08 14.90
C THR A 266 -25.60 -3.75 13.75
N SER A 267 -24.91 -4.43 12.82
CA SER A 267 -25.53 -5.10 11.67
C SER A 267 -25.70 -6.62 11.91
N PRO A 268 -26.83 -7.27 11.56
CA PRO A 268 -27.01 -8.71 11.75
C PRO A 268 -26.09 -9.51 10.83
N LYS A 269 -25.33 -10.45 11.39
CA LYS A 269 -24.39 -11.31 10.64
C LYS A 269 -25.16 -12.19 9.65
N SER A 270 -24.92 -12.03 8.35
CA SER A 270 -25.26 -13.02 7.33
C SER A 270 -24.27 -14.19 7.36
N THR A 271 -24.79 -15.40 7.53
CA THR A 271 -24.07 -16.67 7.65
C THR A 271 -23.36 -17.07 6.35
N PRO A 272 -22.08 -17.47 6.34
CA PRO A 272 -21.51 -18.25 5.24
C PRO A 272 -21.74 -19.75 5.48
N LYS A 273 -22.31 -20.44 4.49
CA LYS A 273 -22.44 -21.90 4.44
C LYS A 273 -21.12 -22.57 4.03
N GLN A 274 -20.82 -23.64 4.76
CA GLN A 274 -20.08 -24.86 4.41
C GLN A 274 -18.57 -24.81 4.14
N ALA A 275 -17.88 -25.39 5.13
CA ALA A 275 -16.52 -25.92 5.05
C ALA A 275 -16.50 -27.32 4.39
N ASN A 276 -15.36 -27.67 3.80
CA ASN A 276 -14.93 -29.06 3.63
C ASN A 276 -13.54 -29.24 4.29
N PRO A 277 -13.30 -30.31 5.06
CA PRO A 277 -12.07 -30.48 5.83
C PRO A 277 -11.06 -31.34 5.09
N THR A 278 -9.76 -31.08 5.29
CA THR A 278 -8.76 -32.15 5.38
C THR A 278 -7.50 -31.62 6.06
N ASN A 279 -7.12 -32.30 7.14
CA ASN A 279 -5.98 -32.03 7.99
C ASN A 279 -4.65 -32.39 7.31
N THR A 280 -3.60 -31.62 7.61
CA THR A 280 -2.30 -32.20 7.95
C THR A 280 -1.45 -31.20 8.75
N GLU A 281 -1.25 -31.55 10.02
CA GLU A 281 -0.10 -31.30 10.89
C GLU A 281 0.57 -29.90 10.91
N SER A 282 0.05 -29.04 11.78
CA SER A 282 0.75 -27.84 12.24
C SER A 282 1.90 -28.21 13.19
N LYS A 283 3.15 -28.13 12.71
CA LYS A 283 4.32 -27.95 13.57
C LYS A 283 4.23 -26.59 14.27
N LYS A 284 4.24 -26.62 15.59
CA LYS A 284 4.38 -25.45 16.48
C LYS A 284 5.62 -24.65 16.08
N SER A 285 5.43 -23.51 15.42
CA SER A 285 6.39 -22.42 15.47
C SER A 285 5.90 -21.41 16.49
N ALA A 286 6.76 -21.10 17.45
CA ALA A 286 6.48 -20.12 18.49
C ALA A 286 6.24 -18.75 17.85
N GLN A 287 4.99 -18.28 17.90
CA GLN A 287 4.68 -16.87 17.73
C GLN A 287 5.38 -16.09 18.85
N PRO A 288 6.14 -15.02 18.55
CA PRO A 288 6.44 -14.06 19.60
C PRO A 288 5.13 -13.46 20.08
N ALA A 289 5.09 -13.24 21.40
CA ALA A 289 3.96 -12.74 22.15
C ALA A 289 3.23 -11.57 21.46
N GLN A 290 1.90 -11.54 21.65
CA GLN A 290 1.02 -10.44 21.30
C GLN A 290 1.69 -9.09 21.57
N ALA A 291 2.14 -8.42 20.51
CA ALA A 291 2.43 -6.99 20.59
C ALA A 291 1.12 -6.32 21.03
N GLN A 292 1.10 -5.82 22.27
CA GLN A 292 0.03 -4.94 22.75
C GLN A 292 -0.30 -3.93 21.64
N ARG A 293 -1.57 -3.85 21.24
CA ARG A 293 -2.02 -2.92 20.20
C ARG A 293 -1.73 -1.49 20.68
N MET A 294 -0.61 -0.94 20.24
CA MET A 294 -0.21 0.42 20.55
C MET A 294 -1.22 1.41 19.96
N PRO A 295 -1.58 2.49 20.68
CA PRO A 295 -2.53 3.48 20.19
C PRO A 295 -1.96 4.22 18.97
N ARG A 296 -2.52 3.95 17.79
CA ARG A 296 -2.23 4.65 16.53
C ARG A 296 -2.88 6.04 16.53
N LYS A 297 -2.35 6.96 17.33
CA LYS A 297 -2.85 8.34 17.42
C LYS A 297 -2.25 9.20 16.31
N SER A 298 -3.07 10.06 15.71
CA SER A 298 -2.66 11.06 14.74
C SER A 298 -3.31 12.40 15.09
N ILE A 299 -2.59 13.51 14.91
CA ILE A 299 -3.14 14.87 15.06
C ILE A 299 -3.75 15.40 13.75
N ILE A 300 -3.65 14.63 12.67
CA ILE A 300 -4.17 14.95 11.34
C ILE A 300 -4.93 13.76 10.75
N ASN A 301 -5.93 14.02 9.90
CA ASN A 301 -6.68 13.00 9.17
C ASN A 301 -6.53 13.18 7.65
N ILE A 302 -6.92 12.15 6.90
CA ILE A 302 -6.77 12.16 5.44
C ILE A 302 -7.65 13.23 4.79
N GLU A 303 -8.82 13.52 5.36
CA GLU A 303 -9.76 14.52 4.88
C GLU A 303 -9.16 15.93 4.91
N SER A 304 -8.45 16.28 5.99
CA SER A 304 -7.75 17.56 6.12
C SER A 304 -6.58 17.67 5.13
N ILE A 305 -5.89 16.56 4.86
CA ILE A 305 -4.81 16.49 3.88
C ILE A 305 -5.35 16.70 2.47
N VAL A 306 -6.40 15.96 2.09
CA VAL A 306 -7.09 16.09 0.80
C VAL A 306 -7.52 17.53 0.57
N SER A 307 -8.17 18.15 1.56
CA SER A 307 -8.63 19.53 1.47
C SER A 307 -7.47 20.51 1.24
N ALA A 308 -6.35 20.32 1.93
CA ALA A 308 -5.16 21.16 1.75
C ALA A 308 -4.56 21.01 0.34
N PHE A 309 -4.49 19.79 -0.19
CA PHE A 309 -4.00 19.54 -1.55
C PHE A 309 -4.97 20.03 -2.63
N GLN A 310 -6.29 19.94 -2.41
CA GLN A 310 -7.29 20.52 -3.31
C GLN A 310 -7.15 22.04 -3.43
N ASN A 311 -6.89 22.73 -2.32
CA ASN A 311 -6.62 24.18 -2.33
C ASN A 311 -5.28 24.53 -2.99
N ALA A 312 -4.29 23.64 -2.93
CA ALA A 312 -2.97 23.84 -3.51
C ALA A 312 -2.90 23.49 -5.01
N ALA A 313 -3.82 22.67 -5.52
CA ALA A 313 -3.87 22.27 -6.92
C ALA A 313 -4.31 23.42 -7.84
N LEU A 314 -3.79 23.43 -9.07
CA LEU A 314 -4.25 24.34 -10.13
C LEU A 314 -5.72 24.09 -10.49
N ASP A 315 -6.13 22.83 -10.50
CA ASP A 315 -7.54 22.40 -10.57
C ASP A 315 -7.80 21.45 -9.40
N SER A 316 -8.76 21.79 -8.54
CA SER A 316 -9.12 20.95 -7.39
C SER A 316 -9.59 19.56 -7.79
N LYS A 317 -10.08 19.36 -9.03
CA LYS A 317 -10.47 18.05 -9.56
C LYS A 317 -9.29 17.11 -9.79
N ASN A 318 -8.07 17.66 -9.84
CA ASN A 318 -6.87 16.84 -9.92
C ASN A 318 -6.55 16.13 -8.59
N VAL A 319 -7.25 16.48 -7.50
CA VAL A 319 -7.07 15.85 -6.19
C VAL A 319 -8.35 15.15 -5.78
N ARG A 320 -8.30 13.81 -5.81
CA ARG A 320 -9.43 12.91 -5.54
C ARG A 320 -9.23 12.18 -4.23
N PHE A 321 -10.34 11.85 -3.59
CA PHE A 321 -10.35 10.99 -2.40
C PHE A 321 -11.38 9.88 -2.55
N THR A 322 -10.95 8.64 -2.38
CA THR A 322 -11.80 7.45 -2.51
C THR A 322 -11.72 6.58 -1.26
N GLU A 323 -12.89 6.30 -0.67
CA GLU A 323 -13.03 5.29 0.37
C GLU A 323 -13.62 4.00 -0.18
N PHE A 324 -12.89 2.89 -0.05
CA PHE A 324 -13.35 1.59 -0.54
C PHE A 324 -14.23 0.91 0.51
N ALA A 325 -15.54 0.84 0.22
CA ALA A 325 -16.53 0.21 1.08
C ALA A 325 -16.17 -1.26 1.40
N GLY A 326 -16.34 -1.66 2.66
CA GLY A 326 -16.03 -3.01 3.14
C GLY A 326 -14.54 -3.38 3.18
N GLN A 327 -13.63 -2.48 2.75
CA GLN A 327 -12.20 -2.77 2.73
C GLN A 327 -11.49 -2.34 4.02
N SER A 328 -10.56 -3.17 4.45
CA SER A 328 -9.61 -2.91 5.52
C SER A 328 -8.32 -2.26 5.01
N HIS A 329 -7.38 -1.98 5.92
CA HIS A 329 -6.06 -1.46 5.56
C HIS A 329 -5.32 -2.34 4.55
N GLY A 330 -5.31 -3.66 4.73
CA GLY A 330 -4.62 -4.58 3.82
C GLY A 330 -5.44 -4.91 2.57
N SER A 331 -6.75 -5.09 2.72
CA SER A 331 -7.61 -5.52 1.59
C SER A 331 -7.92 -4.40 0.60
N SER A 332 -7.66 -3.13 0.95
CA SER A 332 -7.79 -1.99 0.04
C SER A 332 -6.66 -1.85 -0.97
N VAL A 333 -5.53 -2.55 -0.80
CA VAL A 333 -4.36 -2.43 -1.67
C VAL A 333 -4.67 -2.71 -3.16
N PRO A 334 -5.34 -3.83 -3.53
CA PRO A 334 -5.65 -4.09 -4.94
C PRO A 334 -6.55 -3.03 -5.55
N TYR A 335 -7.52 -2.52 -4.78
CA TYR A 335 -8.44 -1.46 -5.22
C TYR A 335 -7.69 -0.13 -5.48
N ALA A 336 -6.71 0.21 -4.64
CA ALA A 336 -5.89 1.40 -4.86
C ALA A 336 -5.01 1.27 -6.10
N MET A 337 -4.43 0.08 -6.33
CA MET A 337 -3.65 -0.21 -7.54
C MET A 337 -4.52 -0.10 -8.80
N GLU A 338 -5.71 -0.72 -8.77
CA GLU A 338 -6.67 -0.70 -9.87
C GLU A 338 -7.13 0.72 -10.20
N LEU A 339 -7.58 1.48 -9.18
CA LEU A 339 -8.00 2.87 -9.34
C LEU A 339 -6.89 3.71 -9.95
N GLY A 340 -5.69 3.62 -9.39
CA GLY A 340 -4.52 4.33 -9.89
C GLY A 340 -4.19 3.98 -11.33
N LEU A 341 -4.24 2.70 -11.70
CA LEU A 341 -3.96 2.25 -13.06
C LEU A 341 -5.01 2.76 -14.05
N LYS A 342 -6.30 2.64 -13.69
CA LYS A 342 -7.41 3.11 -14.54
C LYS A 342 -7.32 4.61 -14.78
N ASN A 343 -7.18 5.41 -13.72
CA ASN A 343 -7.05 6.87 -13.84
C ASN A 343 -5.82 7.24 -14.68
N PHE A 344 -4.67 6.62 -14.40
CA PHE A 344 -3.44 6.89 -15.13
C PHE A 344 -3.52 6.56 -16.62
N MET A 345 -4.33 5.58 -17.04
CA MET A 345 -4.50 5.28 -18.47
C MET A 345 -5.47 6.24 -19.18
N HIS A 346 -6.35 6.93 -18.44
CA HIS A 346 -7.39 7.80 -19.01
C HIS A 346 -7.03 9.30 -19.03
N GLU A 347 -6.06 9.72 -18.22
CA GLU A 347 -5.51 11.08 -18.15
C GLU A 347 -4.32 11.28 -19.08
#